data_AF-A0A820BY71-F1
#
_entry.id   AF-A0A820BY71-F1
#
_cell.length_a   1.000
_cell.length_b   1.000
_cell.length_c   1.000
_cell.angle_alpha   90.00
_cell.angle_beta   90.00
_cell.angle_gamma   90.00
#
_symmetry.space_group_name_H-M   'P 1'
#
loop_
_entity.id
_entity.type
_entity.pdbx_description
1 polymer ?
#
loop_
_entity_poly.entity_id
_entity_poly.type
_entity_poly.pdbx_seq_one_letter_code
_entity_poly.pdbx_strand_id
1 'polypeptide(L)'
;MSTNAKTTNLKDKKKIICGACDADLAPDHYGIQCVQGHHYCTDCSKQIVNLFFSDPQLYIPLRCVQCRVELNPCVFERQLTLTQIDFYNQHMLALVWVKELVGPDER
;
A
#
# COMPACT_ATOMS: atom_id res chain seq x y z
N MET A 1 -30.88 30.26 -36.76
CA MET A 1 -29.58 30.48 -36.11
C MET A 1 -29.49 29.50 -34.94
N SER A 2 -28.89 28.34 -35.15
CA SER A 2 -28.80 27.29 -34.14
C SER A 2 -27.45 27.39 -33.44
N THR A 3 -27.44 27.80 -32.19
CA THR A 3 -26.24 27.89 -31.37
C THR A 3 -25.87 26.50 -30.86
N ASN A 4 -24.75 25.99 -31.36
CA ASN A 4 -24.10 24.76 -30.93
C ASN A 4 -23.71 24.89 -29.45
N ALA A 5 -24.34 24.11 -28.59
CA ALA A 5 -23.88 23.92 -27.22
C ALA A 5 -22.55 23.16 -27.27
N LYS A 6 -21.45 23.83 -26.93
CA LYS A 6 -20.15 23.18 -26.67
C LYS A 6 -20.31 22.27 -25.45
N THR A 7 -20.49 20.98 -25.69
CA THR A 7 -20.30 19.94 -24.70
C THR A 7 -18.86 20.03 -24.19
N THR A 8 -18.74 20.33 -22.90
CA THR A 8 -17.48 20.31 -22.17
C THR A 8 -16.90 18.91 -22.26
N ASN A 9 -15.70 18.82 -22.81
CA ASN A 9 -14.91 17.61 -22.88
C ASN A 9 -14.44 17.28 -21.44
N LEU A 10 -15.29 16.59 -20.67
CA LEU A 10 -14.88 15.94 -19.43
C LEU A 10 -13.91 14.83 -19.83
N LYS A 11 -12.62 15.16 -19.85
CA LYS A 11 -11.53 14.19 -19.98
C LYS A 11 -11.83 13.02 -19.04
N ASP A 12 -12.00 11.83 -19.61
CA ASP A 12 -12.20 10.58 -18.90
C ASP A 12 -11.10 10.41 -17.84
N LYS A 13 -11.40 10.77 -16.59
CA LYS A 13 -10.50 10.47 -15.48
C LYS A 13 -10.46 8.96 -15.38
N LYS A 14 -9.30 8.37 -15.68
CA LYS A 14 -9.08 6.92 -15.57
C LYS A 14 -9.54 6.47 -14.18
N LYS A 15 -10.52 5.58 -14.15
CA LYS A 15 -11.04 5.02 -12.89
C LYS A 15 -9.89 4.32 -12.16
N ILE A 16 -9.78 4.58 -10.86
CA ILE A 16 -8.87 3.84 -9.98
C ILE A 16 -9.69 2.72 -9.35
N ILE A 17 -9.18 1.50 -9.39
CA ILE A 17 -9.89 0.30 -8.92
C ILE A 17 -9.07 -0.35 -7.81
N CYS A 18 -9.76 -0.82 -6.77
CA CYS A 18 -9.15 -1.63 -5.72
C CYS A 18 -8.71 -2.99 -6.28
N GLY A 19 -7.43 -3.34 -6.18
CA GLY A 19 -6.89 -4.62 -6.67
C GLY A 19 -7.32 -5.86 -5.88
N ALA A 20 -8.17 -5.72 -4.86
CA ALA A 20 -8.65 -6.83 -4.02
C ALA A 20 -10.17 -7.03 -4.05
N CYS A 21 -10.95 -5.96 -4.19
CA CYS A 21 -12.43 -6.04 -4.17
C CYS A 21 -13.10 -5.39 -5.39
N ASP A 22 -12.31 -4.91 -6.36
CA ASP A 22 -12.77 -4.25 -7.59
C ASP A 22 -13.64 -3.00 -7.39
N ALA A 23 -13.66 -2.43 -6.18
CA ALA A 23 -14.37 -1.19 -5.90
C ALA A 23 -13.73 0.01 -6.63
N ASP A 24 -14.57 0.90 -7.17
CA ASP A 24 -14.17 2.22 -7.69
C ASP A 24 -13.63 3.08 -6.53
N LEU A 25 -12.42 3.63 -6.70
CA LEU A 25 -11.74 4.45 -5.69
C LEU A 25 -11.65 5.91 -6.13
N ALA A 26 -11.74 6.81 -5.15
CA ALA A 26 -11.42 8.21 -5.36
C ALA A 26 -9.92 8.36 -5.71
N PRO A 27 -9.54 9.35 -6.55
CA PRO A 27 -8.14 9.60 -6.90
C PRO A 27 -7.20 9.81 -5.71
N ASP A 28 -7.74 10.31 -4.59
CA ASP A 28 -7.07 10.67 -3.35
C ASP A 28 -7.45 9.73 -2.19
N HIS A 29 -7.85 8.48 -2.48
CA HIS A 29 -8.23 7.53 -1.45
C HIS A 29 -7.12 7.30 -0.41
N TYR A 30 -7.52 6.98 0.82
CA TYR A 30 -6.59 6.87 1.94
C TYR A 30 -5.95 5.48 2.13
N GLY A 31 -6.43 4.46 1.41
CA GLY A 31 -5.87 3.12 1.48
C GLY A 31 -4.48 2.97 0.84
N ILE A 32 -3.89 1.77 0.94
CA ILE A 32 -2.53 1.48 0.49
C ILE A 32 -2.41 1.64 -1.03
N GLN A 33 -1.34 2.31 -1.45
CA GLN A 33 -0.93 2.41 -2.85
C GLN A 33 0.52 1.96 -2.99
N CYS A 34 0.78 0.98 -3.85
CA CYS A 34 2.15 0.59 -4.16
C CYS A 34 2.79 1.50 -5.22
N VAL A 35 4.12 1.49 -5.32
CA VAL A 35 4.87 2.32 -6.29
C VAL A 35 4.57 1.99 -7.76
N GLN A 36 4.02 0.81 -8.03
CA GLN A 36 3.60 0.38 -9.37
C GLN A 36 2.14 0.77 -9.69
N GLY A 37 1.46 1.49 -8.80
CA GLY A 37 0.09 1.97 -9.04
C GLY A 37 -1.02 0.93 -8.81
N HIS A 38 -0.76 -0.14 -8.06
CA HIS A 38 -1.85 -0.96 -7.47
C HIS A 38 -2.41 -0.25 -6.23
N HIS A 39 -3.74 -0.14 -6.20
CA HIS A 39 -4.49 0.59 -5.18
C HIS A 39 -5.34 -0.39 -4.36
N TYR A 40 -5.44 -0.17 -3.06
CA TYR A 40 -6.31 -0.91 -2.16
C TYR A 40 -7.20 0.07 -1.39
N CYS A 41 -8.48 -0.23 -1.28
CA CYS A 41 -9.38 0.57 -0.45
C CYS A 41 -8.99 0.46 1.03
N THR A 42 -9.54 1.35 1.88
CA THR A 42 -9.26 1.35 3.32
C THR A 42 -9.56 0.01 3.98
N ASP A 43 -10.63 -0.68 3.59
CA ASP A 43 -11.00 -1.96 4.21
C ASP A 43 -10.09 -3.11 3.77
N CYS A 44 -9.74 -3.19 2.49
CA CYS A 44 -8.73 -4.14 2.01
C CYS A 44 -7.34 -3.84 2.59
N SER A 45 -7.03 -2.57 2.85
CA SER A 45 -5.79 -2.18 3.51
C SER A 45 -5.71 -2.72 4.95
N LYS A 46 -6.82 -2.72 5.70
CA LYS A 46 -6.88 -3.35 7.04
C LYS A 46 -6.56 -4.84 6.98
N GLN A 47 -6.97 -5.55 5.93
CA GLN A 47 -6.63 -6.96 5.77
C GLN A 47 -5.13 -7.15 5.55
N ILE A 48 -4.49 -6.29 4.74
CA ILE A 48 -3.04 -6.31 4.55
C ILE A 48 -2.31 -6.03 5.87
N VAL A 49 -2.79 -5.06 6.65
CA VAL A 49 -2.29 -4.80 8.00
C VAL A 49 -2.43 -6.03 8.89
N ASN A 50 -3.61 -6.65 8.94
CA ASN A 50 -3.85 -7.83 9.76
C ASN A 50 -2.96 -9.02 9.36
N LEU A 51 -2.71 -9.21 8.06
CA LEU A 51 -1.77 -10.24 7.58
C LEU A 51 -0.37 -10.00 8.13
N PHE A 52 0.13 -8.75 8.06
CA PHE A 52 1.42 -8.40 8.65
C PHE A 52 1.46 -8.72 10.16
N PHE A 53 0.46 -8.29 10.93
CA PHE A 53 0.43 -8.54 12.38
C PHE A 53 0.24 -10.01 12.75
N SER A 54 -0.27 -10.85 11.85
CA SER A 54 -0.42 -12.29 12.09
C SER A 54 0.91 -13.03 12.10
N ASP A 55 1.86 -12.63 11.24
CA ASP A 55 3.21 -13.19 11.18
C ASP A 55 4.21 -12.17 10.61
N PRO A 56 4.66 -11.19 11.43
CA PRO A 56 5.47 -10.08 10.95
C PRO A 56 6.76 -10.52 10.24
N GLN A 57 7.34 -11.64 10.65
CA GLN A 57 8.61 -12.13 10.10
C GLN A 57 8.50 -12.53 8.63
N LEU A 58 7.33 -13.01 8.19
CA LEU A 58 7.09 -13.40 6.80
C LEU A 58 6.71 -12.22 5.88
N TYR A 59 6.19 -11.13 6.45
CA TYR A 59 5.69 -9.98 5.70
C TYR A 59 6.67 -8.81 5.68
N ILE A 60 7.91 -9.08 6.02
CA ILE A 60 8.97 -8.12 6.07
C ILE A 60 10.07 -8.49 5.04
N PRO A 61 10.48 -7.57 4.14
CA PRO A 61 9.94 -6.22 3.97
C PRO A 61 8.50 -6.23 3.46
N LEU A 62 7.73 -5.19 3.78
CA LEU A 62 6.33 -5.06 3.36
C LEU A 62 6.26 -5.04 1.83
N ARG A 63 5.52 -5.98 1.25
CA ARG A 63 5.38 -6.11 -0.21
C ARG A 63 3.93 -5.99 -0.64
N CYS A 64 3.73 -5.38 -1.80
CA CYS A 64 2.43 -5.34 -2.46
C CYS A 64 1.91 -6.76 -2.68
N VAL A 65 0.67 -7.04 -2.29
CA VAL A 65 0.09 -8.39 -2.42
C VAL A 65 -0.06 -8.82 -3.89
N GLN A 66 -0.20 -7.86 -4.81
CA GLN A 66 -0.33 -8.12 -6.25
C GLN A 66 1.02 -8.23 -6.98
N CYS A 67 1.90 -7.23 -6.88
CA CYS A 67 3.15 -7.21 -7.66
C CYS A 67 4.40 -7.62 -6.88
N ARG A 68 4.28 -7.89 -5.58
CA ARG A 68 5.40 -8.28 -4.68
C ARG A 68 6.54 -7.27 -4.57
N VAL A 69 6.43 -6.09 -5.19
CA VAL A 69 7.34 -4.96 -4.99
C VAL A 69 7.13 -4.37 -3.60
N GLU A 70 8.21 -3.91 -2.99
CA GLU A 70 8.20 -3.27 -1.67
C GLU A 70 7.25 -2.07 -1.62
N LEU A 71 6.47 -1.98 -0.54
CA LEU A 71 5.59 -0.86 -0.27
C LEU A 71 6.39 0.28 0.35
N ASN A 72 5.98 1.51 0.06
CA ASN A 72 6.47 2.66 0.80
C ASN A 72 6.01 2.54 2.28
N PRO A 73 6.90 2.51 3.27
CA PRO A 73 6.52 2.38 4.68
C PRO A 73 5.46 3.39 5.10
N CYS A 74 5.55 4.64 4.63
CA CYS A 74 4.60 5.70 4.95
C CYS A 74 3.17 5.42 4.45
N VAL A 75 2.97 4.63 3.38
CA VAL A 75 1.60 4.26 2.95
C VAL A 75 0.98 3.23 3.89
N PHE A 76 1.80 2.35 4.47
CA PHE A 76 1.37 1.31 5.40
C PHE A 76 1.18 1.87 6.81
N GLU A 77 2.12 2.68 7.30
CA GLU A 77 2.07 3.33 8.61
C GLU A 77 0.81 4.18 8.81
N ARG A 78 0.32 4.84 7.74
CA ARG A 78 -0.94 5.58 7.76
C ARG A 78 -2.18 4.73 8.07
N GLN A 79 -2.09 3.41 7.91
CA GLN A 79 -3.17 2.48 8.22
C GLN A 79 -3.12 1.97 9.66
N LEU A 80 -2.07 2.32 10.41
CA LEU A 80 -1.82 1.80 11.75
C LEU A 80 -2.44 2.71 12.81
N THR A 81 -2.91 2.10 13.89
CA THR A 81 -3.17 2.81 15.14
C THR A 81 -1.85 3.18 15.83
N LEU A 82 -1.90 4.10 16.80
CA LEU A 82 -0.72 4.45 17.61
C LEU A 82 -0.13 3.23 18.32
N THR A 83 -0.93 2.31 18.83
CA THR A 83 -0.40 1.08 19.46
C THR A 83 0.25 0.15 18.44
N GLN A 84 -0.28 0.08 17.21
CA GLN A 84 0.28 -0.73 16.14
C GLN A 84 1.61 -0.16 15.61
N ILE A 85 1.77 1.17 15.59
CA ILE A 85 2.98 1.81 15.08
C ILE A 85 4.20 1.43 15.91
N ASP A 86 4.06 1.35 17.24
CA ASP A 86 5.17 0.99 18.14
C ASP A 86 5.63 -0.45 17.89
N PHE A 87 4.69 -1.39 17.79
CA PHE A 87 4.99 -2.78 17.46
C PHE A 87 5.62 -2.91 16.07
N TYR A 88 5.08 -2.22 15.07
CA TYR A 88 5.61 -2.20 13.71
C TYR A 88 7.07 -1.71 13.69
N ASN A 89 7.36 -0.59 14.35
CA ASN A 89 8.70 -0.02 14.42
C ASN A 89 9.71 -0.98 15.06
N GLN A 90 9.34 -1.66 16.14
CA GLN A 90 10.20 -2.66 16.79
C GLN A 90 10.57 -3.82 15.85
N HIS A 91 9.61 -4.32 15.08
CA HIS A 91 9.84 -5.44 14.15
C HIS A 91 10.62 -5.03 12.91
N MET A 92 10.42 -3.79 12.43
CA MET A 92 11.19 -3.25 11.31
C MET A 92 12.65 -2.98 11.70
N LEU A 93 12.93 -2.56 12.95
CA LEU A 93 14.30 -2.38 13.47
C LEU A 93 15.08 -3.69 13.57
N ALA A 94 14.42 -4.80 13.94
CA ALA A 94 15.06 -6.10 14.05
C ALA A 94 15.76 -6.56 12.74
N LEU A 95 15.26 -6.13 11.58
CA LEU A 95 15.83 -6.46 10.27
C LEU A 95 17.16 -5.78 9.99
N VAL A 96 17.34 -4.56 10.51
CA VAL A 96 18.59 -3.81 10.34
C VAL A 96 19.70 -4.58 11.04
N TRP A 97 19.43 -5.05 12.26
CA TRP A 97 20.38 -5.84 13.01
C TRP A 97 20.61 -7.24 12.47
N VAL A 98 19.59 -7.94 11.94
CA VAL A 98 19.83 -9.25 11.31
C VAL A 98 20.69 -9.11 10.04
N LYS A 99 20.49 -8.06 9.24
CA LYS A 99 21.37 -7.77 8.09
C LYS A 99 22.78 -7.34 8.47
N GLU A 100 22.98 -6.75 9.66
CA GLU A 100 24.31 -6.38 10.14
C GLU A 100 25.04 -7.54 10.85
N LEU A 101 24.30 -8.45 11.50
CA LEU A 101 24.85 -9.65 12.14
C LEU A 101 25.16 -10.77 11.14
N VAL A 102 24.35 -10.88 10.09
CA VAL A 102 24.65 -11.70 8.91
C VAL A 102 25.32 -10.76 7.91
N GLY A 103 26.61 -10.52 8.09
CA GLY A 103 27.42 -9.76 7.12
C GLY A 103 27.25 -10.30 5.69
N PRO A 104 27.82 -9.62 4.67
CA PRO A 104 27.81 -10.13 3.30
C PRO A 104 28.68 -11.39 3.19
N ASP A 105 28.21 -12.51 3.69
CA ASP A 105 28.84 -13.82 3.54
C ASP A 105 28.14 -14.59 2.42
N GLU A 106 28.84 -14.58 1.29
CA GLU A 106 29.07 -15.70 0.37
C GLU A 106 27.91 -16.68 0.10
N ARG A 107 27.34 -16.56 -1.10
CA ARG A 107 27.24 -17.66 -2.09
C ARG A 107 26.94 -17.14 -3.49
#